data_AF-A0A2H3DAD8-F1
#
_entry.id   AF-A0A2H3DAD8-F1
#
_cell.length_a   1.000
_cell.length_b   1.000
_cell.length_c   1.000
_cell.angle_alpha   90.00
_cell.angle_beta   90.00
_cell.angle_gamma   90.00
#
_symmetry.space_group_name_H-M   'P 1'
#
loop_
_entity.id
_entity.type
_entity.pdbx_description
1 polymer ?
#
loop_
_entity_poly.entity_id
_entity_poly.type
_entity_poly.pdbx_seq_one_letter_code
_entity_poly.pdbx_strand_id
1 'polypeptide(L)' 'TYELIGAVYYGEHHFTLRYVDRQRVVWYNDSIVHRRNCVKEGHINNMYLRMLPDGRKATIYFY' A
#
# COMPACT_ATOMS: atom_id res chain seq x y z
N THR A 1 21.13 5.43 0.57
CA THR A 1 20.23 4.88 -0.46
C THR A 1 18.86 4.77 0.15
N TYR A 2 17.80 5.19 -0.55
CA TYR A 2 16.44 5.15 -0.03
C TYR A 2 15.70 3.89 -0.51
N GLU A 3 14.81 3.33 0.31
CA GLU A 3 14.06 2.11 0.00
C GLU A 3 12.57 2.41 -0.02
N LEU A 4 11.85 2.00 -1.06
CA LEU A 4 10.41 2.21 -1.11
C LEU A 4 9.71 1.40 0.00
N ILE A 5 9.19 2.10 1.02
CA ILE A 5 8.52 1.51 2.19
C ILE A 5 7.00 1.68 2.17
N GLY A 6 6.43 2.29 1.14
CA GLY A 6 4.98 2.30 0.98
C GLY A 6 4.46 3.26 -0.08
N ALA A 7 3.15 3.23 -0.26
CA ALA A 7 2.43 4.09 -1.18
C ALA A 7 1.01 4.38 -0.69
N VAL A 8 0.51 5.56 -1.04
CA VAL A 8 -0.91 5.92 -0.92
C VAL A 8 -1.52 6.03 -2.31
N TYR A 9 -2.72 5.50 -2.46
CA TYR A 9 -3.52 5.51 -3.67
C TYR A 9 -4.79 6.31 -3.39
N TYR A 10 -5.04 7.34 -4.18
CA TYR A 10 -6.28 8.09 -4.11
C TYR A 10 -7.38 7.37 -4.91
N GLY A 11 -8.51 7.07 -4.27
CA GLY A 11 -9.77 6.76 -4.95
C GLY A 11 -10.68 8.00 -4.98
N GLU A 12 -11.92 7.86 -5.46
CA GLU A 12 -12.84 9.01 -5.58
C GLU A 12 -13.20 9.64 -4.23
N HIS A 13 -13.32 8.82 -3.17
CA HIS A 13 -13.82 9.27 -1.86
C HIS A 13 -12.97 8.85 -0.65
N HIS A 14 -11.94 8.03 -0.86
CA HIS A 14 -11.10 7.53 0.23
C HIS A 14 -9.69 7.19 -0.25
N PHE A 15 -8.76 7.13 0.71
CA PHE A 15 -7.41 6.69 0.46
C PHE A 15 -7.27 5.20 0.75
N THR A 16 -6.49 4.54 -0.11
CA THR A 16 -5.96 3.21 0.16
C THR A 16 -4.46 3.36 0.38
N LEU A 17 -3.88 2.57 1.27
CA LEU A 17 -2.45 2.57 1.51
C LEU A 17 -1.89 1.16 1.52
N ARG A 18 -0.63 1.06 1.12
CA ARG A 18 0.22 -0.10 1.37
C ARG A 18 1.50 0.38 2.02
N TYR A 19 1.96 -0.29 3.07
CA TYR A 19 3.29 -0.06 3.65
C TYR A 19 4.06 -1.37 3.79
N VAL A 20 5.39 -1.26 3.83
CA VAL A 20 6.31 -2.38 3.92
C VAL A 20 6.96 -2.35 5.30
N ASP A 21 6.87 -3.46 6.04
CA ASP A 21 7.55 -3.58 7.32
C ASP A 21 9.02 -4.03 7.17
N ARG A 22 9.72 -4.17 8.31
CA ARG A 22 11.13 -4.58 8.34
C ARG A 22 11.35 -6.02 7.85
N GLN A 23 10.31 -6.85 7.85
CA GLN A 23 10.30 -8.22 7.34
C GLN A 23 9.92 -8.25 5.85
N ARG A 24 9.84 -7.09 5.20
CA ARG A 24 9.47 -6.92 3.79
C ARG A 24 8.05 -7.41 3.47
N VAL A 25 7.19 -7.44 4.47
CA VAL A 25 5.76 -7.76 4.34
C VAL A 25 5.01 -6.49 3.97
N VAL A 26 4.14 -6.60 2.97
CA VAL A 26 3.21 -5.55 2.56
C VAL A 26 1.92 -5.66 3.36
N TRP A 27 1.54 -4.54 3.96
CA TRP A 27 0.33 -4.36 4.73
C TRP A 27 -0.61 -3.39 4.02
N TYR A 28 -1.88 -3.77 3.88
CA TYR A 28 -2.91 -3.05 3.15
C TYR A 28 -3.97 -2.46 4.08
N ASN A 29 -4.44 -1.26 3.75
CA ASN A 29 -5.61 -0.64 4.39
C ASN A 29 -6.36 0.24 3.37
N ASP A 30 -7.67 0.06 3.26
CA ASP A 30 -8.55 0.83 2.35
C ASP A 30 -9.34 1.94 3.03
N SER A 31 -9.03 2.24 4.29
CA SER A 31 -9.66 3.25 5.16
C SER A 31 -11.16 3.07 5.44
N ILE A 32 -11.91 2.40 4.56
CA ILE A 32 -13.36 2.18 4.65
C ILE A 32 -13.66 0.86 5.35
N VAL A 33 -13.22 -0.25 4.75
CA VAL A 33 -13.53 -1.61 5.25
C VAL A 33 -12.67 -1.90 6.46
N HIS A 34 -11.38 -1.56 6.38
CA HIS A 34 -10.40 -1.95 7.38
C HIS A 34 -10.29 -0.95 8.54
N ARG A 35 -10.84 0.27 8.41
CA ARG A 35 -10.76 1.34 9.41
C ARG A 35 -9.31 1.56 9.89
N ARG A 36 -9.01 1.19 11.15
CA ARG A 36 -7.68 1.33 11.78
C ARG A 36 -6.81 0.07 11.66
N ASN A 37 -7.33 -1.01 11.09
CA ASN A 37 -6.62 -2.27 10.95
C ASN A 37 -5.91 -2.34 9.60
N CYS A 38 -4.78 -3.03 9.54
CA CYS A 38 -4.13 -3.37 8.28
C CYS A 38 -4.17 -4.88 8.11
N VAL A 39 -4.34 -5.33 6.87
CA VAL A 39 -4.32 -6.75 6.52
C VAL A 39 -3.03 -7.09 5.81
N LYS A 40 -2.47 -8.25 6.13
CA LYS A 40 -1.27 -8.76 5.48
C LYS A 40 -1.62 -9.17 4.05
N GLU A 41 -0.90 -8.62 3.09
CA GLU A 41 -1.16 -8.87 1.67
C GLU A 41 -0.12 -9.80 1.05
N GLY A 42 1.14 -9.73 1.50
CA GLY A 42 2.19 -10.59 0.97
C GLY A 42 3.59 -10.05 1.22
N HIS A 43 4.56 -10.57 0.48
CA HIS A 43 5.95 -10.11 0.51
C HIS A 43 6.21 -9.17 -0.67
N ILE A 44 6.98 -8.09 -0.46
CA ILE A 44 7.19 -7.04 -1.47
C ILE A 44 7.75 -7.57 -2.80
N ASN A 45 8.57 -8.62 -2.76
CA ASN A 45 9.14 -9.25 -3.96
C ASN A 45 8.08 -9.81 -4.93
N ASN A 46 6.86 -10.04 -4.46
CA ASN A 46 5.76 -10.59 -5.26
C ASN A 46 4.70 -9.54 -5.60
N MET A 47 4.99 -8.24 -5.35
CA MET A 47 3.99 -7.18 -5.40
C MET A 47 4.48 -5.93 -6.11
N TYR A 48 3.56 -5.25 -6.78
CA TYR A 48 3.83 -3.98 -7.46
C TYR A 48 3.16 -2.83 -6.71
N LEU A 49 3.93 -2.05 -5.95
CA LEU A 49 3.40 -0.93 -5.16
C LEU A 49 2.95 0.27 -6.02
N ARG A 50 3.27 0.34 -7.31
CA ARG A 50 2.89 1.50 -8.12
C ARG A 50 1.43 1.50 -8.56
N MET A 51 0.78 0.34 -8.52
CA MET A 51 -0.60 0.18 -8.99
C MET A 51 -1.34 -0.88 -8.17
N LEU A 52 -2.58 -0.59 -7.80
CA LEU A 52 -3.48 -1.57 -7.21
C LEU A 52 -4.09 -2.49 -8.29
N PRO A 53 -4.62 -3.66 -7.93
CA PRO A 53 -5.28 -4.56 -8.88
C PRO A 53 -6.47 -3.94 -9.62
N ASP A 54 -7.09 -2.91 -9.04
CA ASP A 54 -8.19 -2.16 -9.64
C ASP A 54 -7.73 -1.05 -10.62
N GLY A 55 -6.42 -0.94 -10.88
CA GLY A 55 -5.83 0.01 -11.81
C GLY A 55 -5.48 1.37 -11.21
N ARG A 56 -5.82 1.65 -9.95
CA ARG A 56 -5.43 2.90 -9.29
C ARG A 56 -3.92 2.99 -9.12
N LYS A 57 -3.34 4.11 -9.53
CA LYS A 57 -1.90 4.39 -9.43
C LYS A 57 -1.58 5.04 -8.08
N ALA A 58 -0.37 4.78 -7.58
CA ALA A 58 0.12 5.44 -6.38
C ALA A 58 0.24 6.95 -6.61
N THR A 59 -0.29 7.72 -5.67
CA THR A 59 -0.28 9.19 -5.65
C THR A 59 0.87 9.72 -4.80
N ILE A 60 1.20 9.03 -3.70
CA ILE A 60 2.27 9.37 -2.78
C ILE A 60 3.13 8.12 -2.55
N TYR A 61 4.44 8.30 -2.48
CA TYR A 61 5.39 7.24 -2.13
C TYR A 61 6.12 7.60 -0.84
N PHE A 62 6.39 6.59 -0.02
CA PHE A 62 7.24 6.69 1.16
C PHE A 62 8.54 5.93 0.90
N TYR A 63 9.66 6.56 1.20
CA TYR A 63 11.02 6.06 0.95
C TYR A 63 11.90 6.14 2.19
#